data_AF-A0A2D5FHF9-F1
#
_entry.id   AF-A0A2D5FHF9-F1
#
_cell.length_a   1.000
_cell.length_b   1.000
_cell.length_c   1.000
_cell.angle_alpha   90.00
_cell.angle_beta   90.00
_cell.angle_gamma   90.00
#
_symmetry.space_group_name_H-M   'P 1'
#
loop_
_entity.id
_entity.type
_entity.pdbx_description
1 polymer ?
#
loop_
_entity_poly.entity_id
_entity_poly.type
_entity_poly.pdbx_seq_one_letter_code
_entity_poly.pdbx_strand_id
1 'polypeptide(L)' 'MTMNRQWLLKARPHGMIGPDNFEFTETPIPQIGDGEVLVQNQQFEK' A
#
# COMPACT_ATOMS: atom_id res chain seq x y z
N MET A 1 -1.94 -17.92 -1.35
CA MET A 1 -1.54 -17.14 -2.55
C MET A 1 -0.86 -15.88 -2.08
N THR A 2 0.20 -15.41 -2.75
CA THR A 2 0.88 -14.17 -2.36
C THR A 2 0.10 -12.97 -2.91
N MET A 3 -0.30 -12.04 -2.04
CA MET A 3 -1.04 -10.81 -2.39
C MET A 3 -0.19 -9.57 -2.12
N ASN A 4 -0.45 -8.50 -2.87
CA ASN A 4 0.09 -7.18 -2.59
C ASN A 4 -0.72 -6.53 -1.46
N ARG A 5 -0.06 -6.31 -0.31
CA ARG A 5 -0.64 -5.71 0.89
C ARG A 5 -0.36 -4.22 0.90
N GLN A 6 -1.40 -3.41 1.06
CA GLN A 6 -1.32 -1.97 0.94
C GLN A 6 -1.96 -1.29 2.15
N TRP A 7 -1.34 -0.19 2.60
CA TRP A 7 -1.96 0.77 3.50
C TRP A 7 -2.42 1.97 2.66
N LEU A 8 -3.72 2.05 2.38
CA LEU A 8 -4.30 3.14 1.60
C LEU A 8 -4.74 4.27 2.51
N LEU A 9 -4.58 5.52 2.06
CA LEU A 9 -5.15 6.68 2.75
C LEU A 9 -6.67 6.71 2.49
N LYS A 10 -7.43 6.23 3.47
CA LYS A 10 -8.90 6.13 3.41
C LYS A 10 -9.59 7.47 3.63
N ALA A 11 -9.09 8.25 4.58
CA ALA A 11 -9.65 9.55 4.93
C ALA A 11 -8.55 10.54 5.30
N ARG A 12 -8.74 11.82 4.99
CA ARG A 12 -7.83 12.87 5.45
C ARG A 12 -8.02 13.09 6.96
N PRO A 13 -6.94 13.15 7.75
CA PRO A 13 -7.07 13.39 9.18
C PRO A 13 -7.71 14.75 9.47
N HIS A 14 -8.68 14.76 10.37
CA HIS A 14 -9.18 15.98 10.98
C HIS A 14 -8.70 16.01 12.44
N GLY A 15 -7.56 16.65 12.67
CA GLY A 15 -6.83 16.58 13.94
C GLY A 15 -5.67 15.60 13.87
N MET A 16 -5.45 14.83 14.93
CA MET A 16 -4.36 13.85 15.00
C MET A 16 -4.57 12.70 14.02
N ILE A 17 -3.48 12.22 13.43
CA ILE A 17 -3.50 11.04 12.58
C ILE A 17 -3.84 9.78 13.40
N GLY A 18 -4.70 8.93 12.86
CA GLY A 18 -5.20 7.73 13.52
C GLY A 18 -5.44 6.57 12.57
N PRO A 19 -5.75 5.38 13.12
CA PRO A 19 -6.01 4.17 12.33
C PRO A 19 -7.18 4.32 11.34
N ASP A 20 -8.16 5.17 11.65
CA ASP A 20 -9.32 5.47 10.81
C ASP A 20 -8.96 6.19 9.50
N ASN A 21 -7.79 6.84 9.45
CA ASN A 21 -7.30 7.50 8.25
C ASN A 21 -6.77 6.52 7.22
N PHE A 22 -6.50 5.27 7.61
CA PHE A 22 -5.90 4.26 6.74
C PHE A 22 -6.79 3.02 6.60
N GLU A 23 -6.62 2.32 5.48
CA GLU A 23 -7.23 1.03 5.23
C GLU A 23 -6.18 0.02 4.81
N PHE A 24 -6.22 -1.15 5.43
CA PHE A 24 -5.41 -2.29 5.01
C PHE A 24 -6.16 -3.08 3.95
N THR A 25 -5.57 -3.21 2.76
CA THR A 25 -6.17 -3.93 1.64
C THR A 25 -5.22 -4.96 1.05
N GLU A 26 -5.77 -6.06 0.58
CA GLU A 26 -5.05 -7.07 -0.19
C GLU A 26 -5.52 -7.04 -1.65
N THR A 27 -4.57 -6.95 -2.57
CA THR A 27 -4.84 -6.94 -4.01
C THR A 27 -3.97 -7.97 -4.72
N PRO A 28 -4.39 -8.51 -5.88
CA PRO A 28 -3.51 -9.31 -6.71
C PRO A 28 -2.23 -8.54 -7.08
N ILE A 29 -1.10 -9.24 -7.17
CA ILE A 29 0.14 -8.65 -7.68
C ILE A 29 -0.07 -8.31 -9.16
N PRO A 30 0.19 -7.06 -9.60
CA PRO A 30 -0.05 -6.65 -10.99
C PRO A 30 0.97 -7.26 -11.95
N GLN A 31 0.60 -7.34 -13.23
CA GLN A 31 1.54 -7.60 -14.32
C GLN A 31 2.20 -6.27 -14.73
N ILE A 32 3.50 -6.31 -15.01
CA ILE A 32 4.27 -5.13 -15.46
C ILE A 32 4.12 -4.91 -16.97
N GLY A 33 4.15 -3.66 -17.39
CA GLY A 33 4.27 -3.25 -18.79
C GLY A 33 5.72 -3.04 -19.25
N ASP A 34 5.88 -2.63 -20.51
CA ASP A 34 7.19 -2.35 -21.10
C ASP A 34 7.90 -1.20 -20.38
N GLY A 35 9.14 -1.45 -19.94
CA GLY A 35 9.96 -0.46 -19.23
C GLY A 35 9.65 -0.33 -17.73
N GLU A 36 8.69 -1.09 -17.20
CA GLU A 36 8.37 -1.11 -15.77
C GLU A 36 9.16 -2.19 -14.99
N VAL A 37 9.23 -2.01 -13.67
CA VAL A 37 9.81 -3.01 -12.75
C VAL A 37 8.85 -3.28 -11.60
N LEU A 38 8.79 -4.54 -11.17
CA LEU A 38 8.04 -4.95 -9.99
C LEU A 38 8.99 -5.05 -8.79
N VAL A 39 8.73 -4.25 -7.75
CA VAL A 39 9.57 -4.20 -6.55
C VAL A 39 8.87 -4.89 -5.38
N GLN A 40 9.60 -5.73 -4.67
CA GLN A 40 9.18 -6.26 -3.37
C GLN A 40 9.84 -5.43 -2.26
N ASN A 41 9.08 -4.52 -1.67
CA ASN A 41 9.55 -3.66 -0.58
C ASN A 41 9.94 -4.49 0.64
N GLN A 42 11.20 -4.36 1.08
CA GLN A 42 11.73 -5.10 2.24
C GLN A 42 11.59 -4.32 3.54
N GLN A 43 11.67 -2.99 3.47
CA GLN A 43 11.65 -2.12 4.63
C GLN A 43 11.06 -0.76 4.28
N PHE A 44 10.31 -0.21 5.24
CA PHE A 44 9.88 1.18 5.24
C PHE A 44 10.50 1.82 6.47
N GLU A 45 11.58 2.57 6.26
CA GLU A 45 12.22 3.35 7.32
C GLU A 45 11.42 4.61 7.61
N LYS A 46 11.59 5.14 8.82
CA LYS A 46 10.94 6.36 9.28
C LYS A 46 11.74 7.58 8.88
#